data_AF-A0A8J7XPF9-F1
#
_entry.id   AF-A0A8J7XPF9-F1
#
_cell.length_a   1.000
_cell.length_b   1.000
_cell.length_c   1.000
_cell.angle_alpha   90.00
_cell.angle_beta   90.00
_cell.angle_gamma   90.00
#
_symmetry.space_group_name_H-M   'P 1'
#
loop_
_entity.id
_entity.type
_entity.pdbx_description
1 polymer ?
#
loop_
_entity_poly.entity_id
_entity_poly.type
_entity_poly.pdbx_seq_one_letter_code
_entity_poly.pdbx_strand_id
1 'polypeptide(L)'
;MKKSSRNLLIMSLVGAALVCSVVVIFSETQWITSVSEEVPSEHAPKVPEKLPPLTSNEEAIALADEFLKSKLGDEFFNNHFRVTGIEKIFERSSLSFVVYEYTYNEYTVKMSVAVDVGVVPKDASRIVVDFSTVILEPQGILISEEQAKIIAQEYGLEPPYMMILSCEVEFNRICWRIGKADEENIKFGDLAGLLVDAESGTVIDSWIKIFGP
;
A
#
# COMPACT_ATOMS: atom_id res chain seq x y z
N MET A 1 -19.66 31.15 -43.50
CA MET A 1 -20.76 30.26 -43.06
C MET A 1 -21.26 30.74 -41.70
N LYS A 2 -22.47 31.28 -41.61
CA LYS A 2 -23.08 31.77 -40.36
C LYS A 2 -23.55 30.55 -39.53
N LYS A 3 -22.87 30.26 -38.42
CA LYS A 3 -23.34 29.28 -37.43
C LYS A 3 -24.64 29.81 -36.82
N SER A 4 -25.73 29.09 -37.05
CA SER A 4 -27.08 29.42 -36.58
C SER A 4 -27.15 29.37 -35.06
N SER A 5 -27.45 30.51 -34.45
CA SER A 5 -27.68 30.71 -33.01
C SER A 5 -28.83 29.87 -32.43
N ARG A 6 -29.59 29.17 -33.29
CA ARG A 6 -30.64 28.23 -32.86
C ARG A 6 -30.10 26.92 -32.27
N ASN A 7 -28.93 26.44 -32.69
CA ASN A 7 -28.41 25.16 -32.19
C ASN A 7 -27.81 25.27 -30.77
N LEU A 8 -27.39 26.46 -30.36
CA LEU A 8 -26.83 26.71 -29.02
C LEU A 8 -27.92 26.83 -27.95
N LEU A 9 -29.10 27.35 -28.32
CA LEU A 9 -30.26 27.43 -27.42
C LEU A 9 -30.90 26.07 -27.14
N ILE A 10 -30.88 25.14 -28.11
CA ILE A 10 -31.47 23.81 -27.94
C ILE A 10 -30.62 22.93 -27.00
N MET A 11 -29.29 23.01 -27.07
CA MET A 11 -28.44 22.27 -26.11
C MET A 11 -28.55 22.81 -24.67
N SER A 12 -28.79 24.11 -24.47
CA SER A 12 -28.98 24.68 -23.13
C SER A 12 -30.30 24.27 -22.48
N LEU A 13 -31.35 23.99 -23.26
CA LEU A 13 -32.67 23.58 -22.73
C LEU A 13 -32.71 22.10 -22.35
N VAL A 14 -31.98 21.23 -23.05
CA VAL A 14 -31.87 19.81 -22.69
C VAL A 14 -31.00 19.61 -21.43
N GLY A 15 -29.99 20.46 -21.22
CA GLY A 15 -29.16 20.45 -20.01
C GLY A 15 -29.90 20.89 -18.74
N ALA A 16 -30.86 21.81 -18.83
CA ALA A 16 -31.64 22.25 -17.67
C ALA A 16 -32.79 21.29 -17.31
N ALA A 17 -33.38 20.60 -18.31
CA ALA A 17 -34.45 19.62 -18.07
C ALA A 17 -33.96 18.35 -17.37
N LEU A 18 -32.70 17.94 -17.57
CA LEU A 18 -32.10 16.77 -16.91
C LEU A 18 -31.67 17.03 -15.46
N VAL A 19 -31.45 18.30 -15.08
CA VAL A 19 -31.02 18.66 -13.71
C VAL A 19 -32.23 18.87 -12.77
N CYS A 20 -33.44 19.06 -13.30
CA CYS A 20 -34.67 19.12 -12.51
C CYS A 20 -35.28 17.74 -12.18
N SER A 21 -34.83 16.65 -12.80
CA SER A 21 -35.39 15.30 -12.58
C SER A 21 -34.71 14.50 -11.46
N VAL A 22 -33.70 15.05 -10.78
CA VAL A 22 -32.98 14.38 -9.67
C VAL A 22 -33.36 14.97 -8.30
N VAL A 23 -34.28 15.92 -8.23
CA VAL A 23 -34.73 16.56 -6.98
C VAL A 23 -36.21 16.29 -6.69
N VAL A 24 -36.70 15.04 -6.81
CA VAL A 24 -37.95 14.61 -6.18
C VAL A 24 -37.93 13.08 -5.93
N ILE A 25 -37.10 12.60 -5.01
CA ILE A 25 -37.39 11.39 -4.19
C ILE A 25 -36.84 11.64 -2.78
N PHE A 26 -37.34 12.67 -2.10
CA PHE A 26 -37.13 12.90 -0.66
C PHE A 26 -38.29 13.74 -0.12
N SER A 27 -39.50 13.19 -0.18
CA SER A 27 -40.63 13.62 0.64
C SER A 27 -41.76 12.63 0.41
N GLU A 28 -42.43 12.23 1.49
CA GLU A 28 -43.57 11.32 1.52
C GLU A 28 -43.27 9.81 1.57
N THR A 29 -42.67 9.38 2.68
CA THR A 29 -43.24 8.22 3.39
C THR A 29 -43.53 8.63 4.83
N GLN A 30 -44.82 8.95 5.03
CA GLN A 30 -45.62 8.72 6.23
C GLN A 30 -44.88 8.68 7.57
N TRP A 31 -45.18 9.68 8.41
CA TRP A 31 -45.20 9.52 9.85
C TRP A 31 -46.15 8.37 10.21
N ILE A 32 -45.63 7.15 10.19
CA ILE A 32 -46.16 6.07 11.00
C ILE A 32 -45.67 6.40 12.40
N THR A 33 -46.58 6.84 13.25
CA THR A 33 -46.43 6.75 14.70
C THR A 33 -46.12 5.29 15.03
N SER A 34 -44.84 4.98 15.20
CA SER A 34 -44.40 3.69 15.69
C SER A 34 -44.94 3.56 17.11
N VAL A 35 -45.99 2.76 17.24
CA VAL A 35 -46.34 2.10 18.49
C VAL A 35 -45.05 1.44 18.99
N SER A 36 -44.58 1.86 20.16
CA SER A 36 -43.51 1.18 20.86
C SER A 36 -44.06 -0.17 21.33
N GLU A 37 -44.05 -1.17 20.45
CA GLU A 37 -43.98 -2.55 20.91
C GLU A 37 -42.63 -2.70 21.59
N GLU A 38 -42.65 -2.95 22.90
CA GLU A 38 -41.50 -3.44 23.63
C GLU A 38 -41.13 -4.82 23.05
N VAL A 39 -40.31 -4.80 21.98
CA VAL A 39 -39.65 -6.00 21.47
C VAL A 39 -38.72 -6.49 22.58
N PRO A 40 -38.81 -7.76 23.01
CA PRO A 40 -37.90 -8.32 23.99
C PRO A 40 -36.45 -8.06 23.59
N SER A 41 -35.70 -7.49 24.52
CA SER A 41 -34.27 -7.15 24.45
C SER A 41 -33.36 -8.40 24.28
N GLU A 42 -33.56 -9.20 23.24
CA GLU A 42 -32.72 -10.39 22.96
C GLU A 42 -31.88 -10.27 21.69
N HIS A 43 -32.07 -9.22 20.88
CA HIS A 43 -31.35 -9.04 19.62
C HIS A 43 -30.65 -7.68 19.52
N ALA A 44 -30.05 -7.22 20.62
CA ALA A 44 -29.03 -6.17 20.52
C ALA A 44 -27.86 -6.72 19.67
N PRO A 45 -27.38 -6.01 18.64
CA PRO A 45 -26.17 -6.42 17.94
C PRO A 45 -25.05 -6.57 18.97
N LYS A 46 -24.51 -7.78 19.11
CA LYS A 46 -23.40 -8.05 20.04
C LYS A 46 -22.29 -7.07 19.71
N VAL A 47 -21.94 -6.21 20.66
CA VAL A 47 -20.77 -5.34 20.53
C VAL A 47 -19.57 -6.25 20.24
N PRO A 48 -18.81 -6.02 19.15
CA PRO A 48 -17.66 -6.86 18.82
C PRO A 48 -16.72 -6.91 20.03
N GLU A 49 -16.41 -8.12 20.47
CA GLU A 49 -15.44 -8.33 21.54
C GLU A 49 -14.09 -7.74 21.07
N LYS A 50 -13.42 -6.97 21.92
CA LYS A 50 -12.17 -6.29 21.59
C LYS A 50 -11.01 -6.88 22.37
N LEU A 51 -9.86 -7.00 21.72
CA LEU A 51 -8.60 -7.30 22.39
C LEU A 51 -8.04 -6.03 23.04
N PRO A 52 -7.47 -6.11 24.25
CA PRO A 52 -6.83 -4.96 24.90
C PRO A 52 -5.58 -4.52 24.10
N PRO A 53 -5.03 -3.32 24.35
CA PRO A 53 -3.75 -2.93 23.77
C PRO A 53 -2.63 -3.91 24.14
N LEU A 54 -1.61 -4.00 23.29
CA LEU A 54 -0.40 -4.75 23.65
C LEU A 54 0.29 -4.05 24.82
N THR A 55 0.87 -4.86 25.71
CA THR A 55 1.47 -4.38 26.94
C THR A 55 2.97 -4.16 26.82
N SER A 56 3.60 -4.71 25.79
CA SER A 56 5.04 -4.65 25.61
C SER A 56 5.47 -4.70 24.14
N ASN A 57 6.74 -4.36 23.92
CA ASN A 57 7.39 -4.45 22.62
C ASN A 57 7.63 -5.91 22.21
N GLU A 58 7.88 -6.79 23.17
CA GLU A 58 8.09 -8.23 22.96
C GLU A 58 6.83 -8.90 22.40
N GLU A 59 5.63 -8.49 22.83
CA GLU A 59 4.38 -8.97 22.24
C GLU A 59 4.26 -8.59 20.76
N ALA A 60 4.64 -7.37 20.39
CA ALA A 60 4.61 -6.93 19.00
C ALA A 60 5.63 -7.71 18.14
N ILE A 61 6.84 -7.94 18.66
CA ILE A 61 7.87 -8.74 18.00
C ILE A 61 7.38 -10.19 17.82
N ALA A 62 6.81 -10.80 18.86
CA ALA A 62 6.32 -12.17 18.78
C ALA A 62 5.22 -12.34 17.72
N LEU A 63 4.30 -11.39 17.61
CA LEU A 63 3.26 -11.38 16.58
C LEU A 63 3.84 -11.24 15.17
N ALA A 64 4.83 -10.34 14.99
CA ALA A 64 5.49 -10.16 13.70
C ALA A 64 6.32 -11.39 13.31
N ASP A 65 7.04 -12.00 14.24
CA ASP A 65 7.80 -13.23 14.03
C ASP A 65 6.88 -14.40 13.65
N GLU A 66 5.78 -14.61 14.38
CA GLU A 66 4.79 -15.65 14.07
C GLU A 66 4.19 -15.43 12.68
N PHE A 67 3.86 -14.19 12.35
CA PHE A 67 3.37 -13.83 11.03
C PHE A 67 4.38 -14.19 9.93
N LEU A 68 5.64 -13.77 10.05
CA LEU A 68 6.66 -14.05 9.03
C LEU A 68 6.97 -15.54 8.93
N LYS A 69 7.07 -16.25 10.05
CA LYS A 69 7.24 -17.71 10.08
C LYS A 69 6.08 -18.43 9.40
N SER A 70 4.84 -17.98 9.62
CA SER A 70 3.66 -18.57 8.98
C SER A 70 3.64 -18.37 7.46
N LYS A 71 4.25 -17.28 6.96
CA LYS A 71 4.33 -16.94 5.54
C LYS A 71 5.51 -17.57 4.82
N LEU A 72 6.67 -17.58 5.47
CA LEU A 72 7.95 -17.91 4.85
C LEU A 72 8.47 -19.29 5.25
N GLY A 73 7.93 -19.85 6.34
CA GLY A 73 8.48 -21.04 7.00
C GLY A 73 9.54 -20.68 8.04
N ASP A 74 9.58 -21.46 9.13
CA ASP A 74 10.50 -21.24 10.25
C ASP A 74 11.97 -21.23 9.83
N GLU A 75 12.37 -22.18 9.00
CA GLU A 75 13.77 -22.32 8.55
C GLU A 75 14.21 -21.09 7.75
N PHE A 76 13.39 -20.65 6.79
CA PHE A 76 13.70 -19.47 5.99
C PHE A 76 13.79 -18.21 6.85
N PHE A 77 12.80 -18.01 7.73
CA PHE A 77 12.80 -16.87 8.65
C PHE A 77 14.08 -16.83 9.51
N ASN A 78 14.40 -17.94 10.18
CA ASN A 78 15.53 -18.00 11.11
C ASN A 78 16.89 -17.81 10.41
N ASN A 79 16.99 -18.19 9.13
CA ASN A 79 18.23 -18.08 8.35
C ASN A 79 18.45 -16.67 7.77
N HIS A 80 17.37 -15.93 7.48
CA HIS A 80 17.44 -14.70 6.69
C HIS A 80 17.02 -13.44 7.44
N PHE A 81 16.24 -13.54 8.50
CA PHE A 81 15.72 -12.39 9.23
C PHE A 81 16.39 -12.22 10.59
N ARG A 82 16.77 -10.98 10.89
CA ARG A 82 17.24 -10.56 12.22
C ARG A 82 16.45 -9.35 12.67
N VAL A 83 15.72 -9.47 13.76
CA VAL A 83 15.05 -8.30 14.39
C VAL A 83 16.11 -7.30 14.86
N THR A 84 15.92 -6.03 14.53
CA THR A 84 16.83 -4.94 14.91
C THR A 84 16.20 -3.94 15.87
N GLY A 85 14.87 -3.88 15.94
CA GLY A 85 14.17 -3.05 16.90
C GLY A 85 12.72 -2.78 16.53
N ILE A 86 12.16 -1.77 17.18
CA ILE A 86 10.82 -1.26 16.90
C ILE A 86 10.91 0.24 16.61
N GLU A 87 10.27 0.66 15.54
CA GLU A 87 10.12 2.06 15.15
C GLU A 87 8.67 2.52 15.35
N LYS A 88 8.50 3.78 15.79
CA LYS A 88 7.21 4.46 15.87
C LYS A 88 7.28 5.70 14.99
N ILE A 89 6.49 5.71 13.92
CA ILE A 89 6.50 6.83 12.96
C ILE A 89 5.77 8.05 13.55
N PHE A 90 4.73 7.84 14.36
CA PHE A 90 4.01 8.91 15.04
C PHE A 90 3.73 8.55 16.49
N GLU A 91 3.99 9.47 17.43
CA GLU A 91 3.79 9.24 18.87
C GLU A 91 2.34 8.88 19.25
N ARG A 92 1.37 9.27 18.42
CA ARG A 92 -0.07 8.99 18.61
C ARG A 92 -0.61 7.86 17.74
N SER A 93 0.23 7.21 16.94
CA SER A 93 -0.19 6.06 16.15
C SER A 93 -0.36 4.83 17.04
N SER A 94 -1.40 4.03 16.78
CA SER A 94 -1.50 2.67 17.32
C SER A 94 -0.60 1.69 16.56
N LEU A 95 0.09 2.11 15.50
CA LEU A 95 1.00 1.26 14.75
C LEU A 95 2.43 1.36 15.30
N SER A 96 3.00 0.20 15.62
CA SER A 96 4.44 0.01 15.82
C SER A 96 5.01 -0.81 14.65
N PHE A 97 6.22 -0.48 14.22
CA PHE A 97 6.89 -1.16 13.11
C PHE A 97 8.00 -2.02 13.68
N VAL A 98 7.85 -3.34 13.63
CA VAL A 98 8.91 -4.27 13.99
C VAL A 98 9.88 -4.33 12.82
N VAL A 99 11.13 -3.94 13.06
CA VAL A 99 12.15 -3.78 12.03
C VAL A 99 13.04 -5.00 11.97
N TYR A 100 13.29 -5.48 10.76
CA TYR A 100 14.18 -6.59 10.47
C TYR A 100 15.29 -6.16 9.51
N GLU A 101 16.47 -6.73 9.70
CA GLU A 101 17.44 -6.90 8.62
C GLU A 101 17.16 -8.25 7.96
N TYR A 102 16.86 -8.22 6.67
CA TYR A 102 16.80 -9.39 5.81
C TYR A 102 18.12 -9.52 5.05
N THR A 103 18.76 -10.68 5.09
CA THR A 103 20.05 -10.93 4.42
C THR A 103 20.00 -12.14 3.48
N TYR A 104 20.44 -11.93 2.24
CA TYR A 104 20.56 -13.00 1.23
C TYR A 104 21.67 -12.66 0.23
N ASN A 105 22.55 -13.62 -0.08
CA ASN A 105 23.69 -13.43 -0.99
C ASN A 105 24.49 -12.14 -0.75
N GLU A 106 24.91 -11.90 0.49
CA GLU A 106 25.69 -10.72 0.92
C GLU A 106 24.94 -9.37 0.88
N TYR A 107 23.72 -9.33 0.33
CA TYR A 107 22.85 -8.17 0.39
C TYR A 107 22.06 -8.15 1.69
N THR A 108 21.94 -6.97 2.29
CA THR A 108 21.07 -6.73 3.45
C THR A 108 20.06 -5.65 3.12
N VAL A 109 18.78 -5.94 3.36
CA VAL A 109 17.65 -5.04 3.11
C VAL A 109 16.89 -4.84 4.41
N LYS A 110 16.56 -3.59 4.75
CA LYS A 110 15.69 -3.27 5.88
C LYS A 110 14.25 -3.60 5.51
N MET A 111 13.57 -4.36 6.36
CA MET A 111 12.14 -4.67 6.26
C MET A 111 11.43 -4.24 7.52
N SER A 112 10.11 -4.06 7.45
CA SER A 112 9.30 -3.81 8.63
C SER A 112 7.90 -4.43 8.54
N VAL A 113 7.43 -4.93 9.67
CA VAL A 113 6.06 -5.40 9.84
C VAL A 113 5.30 -4.40 10.71
N ALA A 114 4.21 -3.86 10.20
CA ALA A 114 3.34 -2.96 10.94
C ALA A 114 2.38 -3.76 11.84
N VAL A 115 2.38 -3.43 13.12
CA VAL A 115 1.59 -4.09 14.17
C VAL A 115 0.72 -3.05 14.87
N ASP A 116 -0.60 -3.27 14.89
CA ASP A 116 -1.54 -2.50 15.70
C ASP A 116 -1.44 -2.92 17.17
N VAL A 117 -0.82 -2.05 17.96
CA VAL A 117 -0.60 -2.21 19.40
C VAL A 117 -1.79 -1.68 20.23
N GLY A 118 -2.80 -1.10 19.59
CA GLY A 118 -3.99 -0.56 20.23
C GLY A 118 -5.08 -1.59 20.51
N VAL A 119 -6.29 -1.08 20.76
CA VAL A 119 -7.50 -1.90 20.92
C VAL A 119 -8.03 -2.29 19.55
N VAL A 120 -8.06 -3.59 19.25
CA VAL A 120 -8.55 -4.12 17.96
C VAL A 120 -9.74 -5.05 18.17
N PRO A 121 -10.65 -5.22 17.18
CA PRO A 121 -11.64 -6.29 17.21
C PRO A 121 -10.97 -7.66 17.33
N LYS A 122 -11.58 -8.59 18.06
CA LYS A 122 -11.01 -9.93 18.33
C LYS A 122 -10.85 -10.80 17.07
N ASP A 123 -11.65 -10.52 16.05
CA ASP A 123 -11.64 -11.14 14.73
C ASP A 123 -10.73 -10.42 13.72
N ALA A 124 -10.15 -9.28 14.09
CA ALA A 124 -9.21 -8.56 13.25
C ALA A 124 -7.75 -8.99 13.51
N SER A 125 -6.96 -9.05 12.45
CA SER A 125 -5.51 -9.19 12.55
C SER A 125 -4.90 -7.93 13.17
N ARG A 126 -3.90 -8.11 14.05
CA ARG A 126 -3.04 -7.00 14.49
C ARG A 126 -1.98 -6.63 13.46
N ILE A 127 -1.65 -7.53 12.54
CA ILE A 127 -0.70 -7.25 11.46
C ILE A 127 -1.41 -6.46 10.37
N VAL A 128 -0.86 -5.30 10.02
CA VAL A 128 -1.37 -4.41 8.98
C VAL A 128 -0.45 -4.47 7.77
N VAL A 129 -0.71 -5.43 6.87
CA VAL A 129 0.17 -5.73 5.72
C VAL A 129 0.34 -4.52 4.80
N ASP A 130 -0.72 -3.74 4.55
CA ASP A 130 -0.70 -2.57 3.66
C ASP A 130 0.27 -1.45 4.11
N PHE A 131 0.71 -1.48 5.37
CA PHE A 131 1.71 -0.56 5.91
C PHE A 131 3.07 -1.23 6.14
N SER A 132 3.20 -2.51 5.83
CA SER A 132 4.42 -3.29 6.04
C SER A 132 5.32 -3.24 4.81
N THR A 133 6.62 -3.06 5.01
CA THR A 133 7.66 -3.24 3.98
C THR A 133 8.27 -4.62 4.14
N VAL A 134 7.60 -5.66 3.63
CA VAL A 134 8.04 -7.04 3.83
C VAL A 134 7.70 -7.94 2.63
N ILE A 135 8.43 -9.04 2.50
CA ILE A 135 8.09 -10.12 1.56
C ILE A 135 7.10 -11.09 2.20
N LEU A 136 6.19 -11.63 1.39
CA LEU A 136 5.18 -12.59 1.84
C LEU A 136 5.42 -14.02 1.35
N GLU A 137 6.43 -14.20 0.50
CA GLU A 137 6.90 -15.49 0.01
C GLU A 137 8.44 -15.49 0.07
N PRO A 138 9.08 -16.66 0.27
CA PRO A 138 10.52 -16.76 0.20
C PRO A 138 11.03 -16.21 -1.14
N GLN A 139 11.91 -15.21 -1.06
CA GLN A 139 12.51 -14.56 -2.21
C GLN A 139 14.02 -14.58 -2.03
N GLY A 140 14.78 -14.87 -3.08
CA GLY A 140 16.23 -14.64 -3.12
C GLY A 140 16.61 -13.30 -3.75
N ILE A 141 17.86 -12.87 -3.53
CA ILE A 141 18.48 -11.75 -4.27
C ILE A 141 19.50 -12.36 -5.23
N LEU A 142 19.09 -12.54 -6.49
CA LEU A 142 19.86 -13.24 -7.52
C LEU A 142 20.35 -12.29 -8.62
N ILE A 143 19.67 -11.17 -8.80
CA ILE A 143 20.05 -10.12 -9.74
C ILE A 143 21.01 -9.17 -9.04
N SER A 144 22.25 -9.12 -9.52
CA SER A 144 23.25 -8.16 -9.05
C SER A 144 22.92 -6.74 -9.51
N GLU A 145 23.54 -5.75 -8.86
CA GLU A 145 23.42 -4.35 -9.24
C GLU A 145 23.78 -4.12 -10.73
N GLU A 146 24.85 -4.75 -11.22
CA GLU A 146 25.28 -4.62 -12.62
C GLU A 146 24.29 -5.25 -13.60
N GLN A 147 23.68 -6.38 -13.25
CA GLN A 147 22.62 -6.97 -14.09
C GLN A 147 21.38 -6.07 -14.11
N ALA A 148 21.02 -5.47 -12.99
CA ALA A 148 19.90 -4.54 -12.91
C ALA A 148 20.16 -3.28 -13.75
N LYS A 149 21.40 -2.77 -13.81
CA LYS A 149 21.81 -1.68 -14.73
C LYS A 149 21.67 -2.07 -16.19
N ILE A 150 22.09 -3.28 -16.56
CA ILE A 150 21.95 -3.79 -17.95
C ILE A 150 20.47 -3.85 -18.33
N ILE A 151 19.62 -4.41 -17.46
CA ILE A 151 18.16 -4.46 -17.68
C ILE A 151 17.59 -3.05 -17.86
N ALA A 152 18.02 -2.09 -17.03
CA ALA A 152 17.58 -0.70 -17.15
C ALA A 152 17.96 -0.07 -18.50
N GLN A 153 19.18 -0.31 -18.99
CA GLN A 153 19.65 0.14 -20.31
C GLN A 153 18.82 -0.47 -21.43
N GLU A 154 18.59 -1.78 -21.39
CA GLU A 154 17.78 -2.50 -22.37
C GLU A 154 16.32 -2.00 -22.40
N TYR A 155 15.82 -1.52 -21.26
CA TYR A 155 14.50 -0.91 -21.12
C TYR A 155 14.45 0.57 -21.56
N GLY A 156 15.57 1.16 -21.98
CA GLY A 156 15.67 2.53 -22.46
C GLY A 156 15.92 3.58 -21.37
N LEU A 157 16.30 3.18 -20.16
CA LEU A 157 16.77 4.09 -19.12
C LEU A 157 18.28 4.33 -19.28
N GLU A 158 18.64 5.51 -19.76
CA GLU A 158 20.05 5.89 -19.95
C GLU A 158 20.75 6.26 -18.63
N PRO A 159 22.04 5.95 -18.47
CA PRO A 159 22.84 6.35 -17.31
C PRO A 159 23.10 7.88 -17.30
N PRO A 160 23.49 8.47 -16.15
CA PRO A 160 23.81 7.84 -14.86
C PRO A 160 22.58 7.47 -14.01
N TYR A 161 22.72 6.39 -13.23
CA TYR A 161 21.65 5.87 -12.37
C TYR A 161 21.81 6.28 -10.91
N MET A 162 20.68 6.50 -10.26
CA MET A 162 20.51 6.34 -8.81
C MET A 162 19.85 4.99 -8.57
N MET A 163 20.43 4.19 -7.67
CA MET A 163 19.94 2.83 -7.40
C MET A 163 19.79 2.59 -5.91
N ILE A 164 18.69 1.94 -5.53
CA ILE A 164 18.42 1.50 -4.17
C ILE A 164 17.86 0.08 -4.23
N LEU A 165 18.35 -0.79 -3.35
CA LEU A 165 17.75 -2.09 -3.11
C LEU A 165 16.78 -1.99 -1.93
N SER A 166 15.49 -2.19 -2.17
CA SER A 166 14.44 -2.01 -1.17
C SER A 166 13.32 -3.03 -1.32
N CYS A 167 12.60 -3.30 -0.23
CA CYS A 167 11.34 -4.02 -0.28
C CYS A 167 10.21 -3.03 -0.59
N GLU A 168 9.50 -3.25 -1.68
CA GLU A 168 8.46 -2.35 -2.17
C GLU A 168 7.09 -2.76 -1.59
N VAL A 169 6.42 -1.85 -0.87
CA VAL A 169 5.18 -2.12 -0.10
C VAL A 169 4.06 -2.66 -0.98
N GLU A 170 3.84 -2.06 -2.16
CA GLU A 170 2.74 -2.43 -3.04
C GLU A 170 2.91 -3.84 -3.61
N PHE A 171 4.16 -4.25 -3.85
CA PHE A 171 4.47 -5.52 -4.50
C PHE A 171 4.84 -6.62 -3.51
N ASN A 172 5.22 -6.27 -2.28
CA ASN A 172 5.75 -7.21 -1.27
C ASN A 172 6.95 -7.99 -1.85
N ARG A 173 7.80 -7.29 -2.60
CA ARG A 173 8.97 -7.84 -3.32
C ARG A 173 10.19 -6.97 -3.06
N ILE A 174 11.34 -7.61 -2.93
CA ILE A 174 12.64 -6.92 -2.96
C ILE A 174 12.96 -6.57 -4.41
N CYS A 175 13.24 -5.30 -4.64
CA CYS A 175 13.46 -4.75 -5.98
C CYS A 175 14.68 -3.84 -6.00
N TRP A 176 15.34 -3.79 -7.15
CA TRP A 176 16.19 -2.69 -7.54
C TRP A 176 15.32 -1.54 -8.04
N ARG A 177 15.26 -0.47 -7.27
CA ARG A 177 14.68 0.80 -7.69
C ARG A 177 15.76 1.59 -8.42
N ILE A 178 15.55 1.83 -9.71
CA ILE A 178 16.52 2.47 -10.60
C ILE A 178 15.90 3.75 -11.15
N GLY A 179 16.48 4.90 -10.81
CA GLY A 179 16.10 6.20 -11.35
C GLY A 179 17.24 6.86 -12.10
N LYS A 180 16.95 7.87 -12.91
CA LYS A 180 17.98 8.77 -13.43
C LYS A 180 18.55 9.62 -12.29
N ALA A 181 19.87 9.71 -12.19
CA ALA A 181 20.52 10.52 -11.15
C ALA A 181 20.33 12.04 -11.35
N ASP A 182 20.08 12.46 -12.59
CA ASP A 182 19.89 13.87 -12.96
C ASP A 182 18.41 14.19 -13.20
N GLU A 183 17.65 14.31 -12.11
CA GLU A 183 16.19 14.52 -12.15
C GLU A 183 15.79 15.85 -12.81
N GLU A 184 16.65 16.88 -12.74
CA GLU A 184 16.40 18.21 -13.28
C GLU A 184 16.32 18.18 -14.81
N ASN A 185 17.16 17.37 -15.46
CA ASN A 185 17.26 17.30 -16.93
C ASN A 185 16.32 16.28 -17.58
N ILE A 186 15.55 15.51 -16.80
CA ILE A 186 14.52 14.63 -17.34
C ILE A 186 13.40 15.49 -17.96
N LYS A 187 13.02 15.24 -19.21
CA LYS A 187 11.91 15.97 -19.86
C LYS A 187 10.58 15.33 -19.49
N PHE A 188 9.51 16.12 -19.58
CA PHE A 188 8.15 15.61 -19.42
C PHE A 188 7.89 14.47 -20.41
N GLY A 189 7.37 13.35 -19.90
CA GLY A 189 7.12 12.15 -20.71
C GLY A 189 8.31 11.22 -20.88
N ASP A 190 9.53 11.61 -20.49
CA ASP A 190 10.68 10.72 -20.52
C ASP A 190 10.57 9.68 -19.39
N LEU A 191 11.08 8.47 -19.66
CA LEU A 191 11.29 7.45 -18.64
C LEU A 191 12.22 8.00 -17.54
N ALA A 192 11.71 8.00 -16.32
CA ALA A 192 12.37 8.55 -15.14
C ALA A 192 12.95 7.45 -14.24
N GLY A 193 12.32 6.27 -14.22
CA GLY A 193 12.86 5.12 -13.52
C GLY A 193 12.01 3.87 -13.67
N LEU A 194 12.47 2.80 -13.03
CA LEU A 194 11.90 1.47 -13.08
C LEU A 194 12.19 0.67 -11.81
N LEU A 195 11.33 -0.31 -11.53
CA LEU A 195 11.53 -1.32 -10.49
C LEU A 195 11.85 -2.66 -11.17
N VAL A 196 13.05 -3.18 -10.90
CA VAL A 196 13.44 -4.53 -11.32
C VAL A 196 13.35 -5.46 -10.13
N ASP A 197 12.63 -6.55 -10.30
CA ASP A 197 12.55 -7.62 -9.34
C ASP A 197 13.94 -8.24 -9.05
N ALA A 198 14.37 -8.27 -7.78
CA ALA A 198 15.73 -8.64 -7.42
C ALA A 198 16.04 -10.15 -7.54
N GLU A 199 15.03 -10.98 -7.80
CA GLU A 199 15.18 -12.43 -7.96
C GLU A 199 15.15 -12.84 -9.43
N SER A 200 14.15 -12.35 -10.17
CA SER A 200 13.85 -12.78 -11.54
C SER A 200 14.43 -11.84 -12.61
N GLY A 201 14.73 -10.59 -12.27
CA GLY A 201 15.12 -9.57 -13.24
C GLY A 201 13.95 -8.99 -14.03
N THR A 202 12.71 -9.36 -13.69
CA THR A 202 11.51 -8.84 -14.34
C THR A 202 11.31 -7.37 -13.97
N VAL A 203 11.03 -6.51 -14.96
CA VAL A 203 10.58 -5.13 -14.70
C VAL A 203 9.12 -5.20 -14.24
N ILE A 204 8.88 -4.88 -12.97
CA ILE A 204 7.53 -4.95 -12.37
C ILE A 204 6.77 -3.63 -12.47
N ASP A 205 7.49 -2.51 -12.55
CA ASP A 205 6.91 -1.18 -12.72
C ASP A 205 7.91 -0.23 -13.40
N SER A 206 7.39 0.81 -14.02
CA SER A 206 8.17 1.88 -14.63
C SER A 206 7.40 3.19 -14.59
N TRP A 207 8.10 4.30 -14.34
CA TRP A 207 7.47 5.61 -14.27
C TRP A 207 8.16 6.63 -15.17
N ILE A 208 7.35 7.54 -15.70
CA ILE A 208 7.77 8.67 -16.50
C ILE A 208 7.69 9.96 -15.67
N LYS A 209 8.42 11.00 -16.09
CA LYS A 209 8.26 12.31 -15.47
C LYS A 209 6.92 12.94 -15.86
N ILE A 210 6.01 13.00 -14.88
CA ILE A 210 4.65 13.55 -15.02
C ILE A 210 4.51 14.99 -14.54
N PHE A 211 5.52 15.54 -13.87
CA PHE A 211 5.56 16.95 -13.46
C PHE A 211 6.90 17.57 -13.87
N GLY A 212 6.83 18.74 -14.51
CA GLY A 212 7.99 19.61 -14.65
C GLY A 212 8.27 20.35 -13.34
N PRO A 213 9.44 21.00 -13.20
CA PRO A 213 9.60 22.02 -12.17
C PRO A 213 8.51 23.10 -12.25
#